data_AF-A0A2H3DCT4-F1
#
_entry.id   AF-A0A2H3DCT4-F1
#
_cell.length_a   1.000
_cell.length_b   1.000
_cell.length_c   1.000
_cell.angle_alpha   90.00
_cell.angle_beta   90.00
_cell.angle_gamma   90.00
#
_symmetry.space_group_name_H-M   'P 1'
#
loop_
_entity.id
_entity.type
_entity.pdbx_description
1 polymer ?
#
loop_
_entity_poly.entity_id
_entity_poly.type
_entity_poly.pdbx_seq_one_letter_code
_entity_poly.pdbx_strand_id
1 'polypeptide(L)'
;MLAEPLNNQQIEFLENELNTWRRLGMSRPPKKQSLMASLRVSKLGREVSSQEVGRWFSNRIKDERGEPRQTKKTPEQFAALEASFEMDCTSSVQEQIRLIEETGLTRRQIVAWFDYQRKKLEDEPGVCREVLSFRAGAEGYDHPCSPGGGAVERVSKGWREGRRLT
;
A
#
# COMPACT_ATOMS: atom_id res chain seq x y z
N MET A 1 -0.09 1.13 23.80
CA MET A 1 -0.51 2.55 23.93
C MET A 1 -1.24 2.95 22.66
N LEU A 2 -2.56 3.06 22.72
CA LEU A 2 -3.37 3.55 21.59
C LEU A 2 -3.03 5.04 21.42
N ALA A 3 -2.58 5.44 20.23
CA ALA A 3 -2.27 6.84 19.96
C ALA A 3 -3.55 7.68 20.12
N GLU A 4 -3.50 8.72 20.93
CA GLU A 4 -4.66 9.59 21.15
C GLU A 4 -5.09 10.23 19.81
N PRO A 5 -6.40 10.27 19.52
CA PRO A 5 -6.90 10.90 18.30
C PRO A 5 -6.59 12.41 18.30
N LEU A 6 -6.55 13.00 17.12
CA LEU A 6 -6.45 14.46 16.98
C LEU A 6 -7.69 15.11 17.61
N ASN A 7 -7.50 16.21 18.33
CA ASN A 7 -8.63 16.95 18.89
C ASN A 7 -9.37 17.78 17.81
N ASN A 8 -10.54 18.34 18.16
CA ASN A 8 -11.37 19.09 17.21
C ASN A 8 -10.66 20.32 16.62
N GLN A 9 -9.88 21.06 17.41
CA GLN A 9 -9.14 22.23 16.93
C GLN A 9 -8.05 21.84 15.92
N GLN A 10 -7.37 20.74 16.17
CA GLN A 10 -6.37 20.19 15.26
C GLN A 10 -7.00 19.70 13.95
N ILE A 11 -8.17 19.05 14.03
CA ILE A 11 -8.92 18.60 12.86
C ILE A 11 -9.38 19.80 12.03
N GLU A 12 -10.01 20.80 12.66
CA GLU A 12 -10.49 22.01 11.99
C GLU A 12 -9.37 22.75 11.27
N PHE A 13 -8.21 22.89 11.93
CA PHE A 13 -7.02 23.49 11.31
C PHE A 13 -6.60 22.74 10.04
N LEU A 14 -6.51 21.41 10.09
CA LEU A 14 -6.12 20.59 8.96
C LEU A 14 -7.17 20.60 7.83
N GLU A 15 -8.46 20.66 8.17
CA GLU A 15 -9.54 20.80 7.19
C GLU A 15 -9.48 22.16 6.48
N ASN A 16 -9.28 23.24 7.21
CA ASN A 16 -9.14 24.58 6.62
C ASN A 16 -7.89 24.67 5.72
N GLU A 17 -6.77 24.11 6.17
CA GLU A 17 -5.56 24.02 5.35
C GLU A 17 -5.85 23.24 4.07
N LEU A 18 -6.42 22.03 4.16
CA LEU A 18 -6.77 21.20 2.98
C LEU A 18 -7.70 21.94 2.02
N ASN A 19 -8.72 22.63 2.53
CA ASN A 19 -9.65 23.43 1.73
C ASN A 19 -8.97 24.59 1.02
N THR A 20 -7.97 25.22 1.64
CA THR A 20 -7.16 26.27 1.01
C THR A 20 -6.43 25.72 -0.22
N TRP A 21 -5.81 24.55 -0.10
CA TRP A 21 -5.13 23.90 -1.23
C TRP A 21 -6.09 23.46 -2.33
N ARG A 22 -7.30 23.00 -1.97
CA ARG A 22 -8.35 22.67 -2.95
C ARG A 22 -8.79 23.86 -3.77
N ARG A 23 -8.96 25.02 -3.15
CA ARG A 23 -9.29 26.28 -3.86
C ARG A 23 -8.20 26.69 -4.84
N LEU A 24 -6.94 26.31 -4.58
CA LEU A 24 -5.81 26.50 -5.48
C LEU A 24 -5.68 25.40 -6.55
N GLY A 25 -6.67 24.51 -6.68
CA GLY A 25 -6.67 23.42 -7.67
C GLY A 25 -5.80 22.23 -7.28
N MET A 26 -5.26 22.19 -6.06
CA MET A 26 -4.47 21.07 -5.55
C MET A 26 -5.33 20.13 -4.71
N SER A 27 -5.30 18.84 -5.04
CA SER A 27 -5.97 17.82 -4.24
C SER A 27 -5.36 17.65 -2.85
N ARG A 28 -4.07 17.97 -2.69
CA ARG A 28 -3.33 17.82 -1.43
C ARG A 28 -2.25 18.89 -1.25
N PRO A 29 -1.96 19.33 0.00
CA PRO A 29 -0.85 20.24 0.26
C PRO A 29 0.51 19.65 -0.16
N PRO A 30 1.45 20.47 -0.68
CA PRO A 30 2.84 20.07 -0.93
C PRO A 30 3.53 19.55 0.33
N LYS A 31 4.61 18.76 0.17
CA LYS A 31 5.37 18.17 1.30
C LYS A 31 5.86 19.23 2.30
N LYS A 32 6.43 20.34 1.81
CA LYS A 32 6.88 21.46 2.65
C LYS A 32 5.73 22.03 3.48
N GLN A 33 4.51 22.04 2.94
CA GLN A 33 3.34 22.57 3.62
C GLN A 33 2.75 21.57 4.61
N SER A 34 2.83 20.26 4.33
CA SER A 34 2.54 19.25 5.35
C SER A 34 3.47 19.36 6.57
N LEU A 35 4.75 19.70 6.35
CA LEU A 35 5.70 19.99 7.44
C LEU A 35 5.35 21.27 8.20
N MET A 36 5.02 22.36 7.49
CA MET A 36 4.61 23.60 8.16
C MET A 36 3.30 23.43 8.95
N ALA A 37 2.35 22.68 8.39
CA ALA A 37 1.10 22.34 9.06
C ALA A 37 1.34 21.51 10.32
N SER A 38 2.32 20.59 10.33
CA SER A 38 2.66 19.80 11.52
C SER A 38 3.19 20.66 12.67
N LEU A 39 4.01 21.67 12.37
CA LEU A 39 4.48 22.64 13.37
C LEU A 39 3.34 23.49 13.94
N ARG A 40 2.36 23.86 13.11
CA ARG A 40 1.22 24.70 13.52
C ARG A 40 0.18 23.91 14.31
N VAL A 41 -0.21 22.74 13.82
CA VAL A 41 -1.23 21.89 14.44
C VAL A 41 -0.79 21.35 15.81
N SER A 42 0.53 21.17 16.01
CA SER A 42 1.08 20.77 17.30
C SER A 42 0.92 21.83 18.39
N LYS A 43 0.66 23.10 18.04
CA LYS A 43 0.36 24.15 19.02
C LYS A 43 -1.08 24.07 19.57
N LEU A 44 -1.96 23.33 18.89
CA LEU A 44 -3.38 23.23 19.21
C LEU A 44 -3.72 21.98 20.04
N GLY A 45 -2.72 21.21 20.46
CA GLY A 45 -2.94 19.95 21.18
C GLY A 45 -1.67 19.14 21.31
N ARG A 46 -1.79 17.82 21.14
CA ARG A 46 -0.64 16.92 21.14
C ARG A 46 0.29 17.22 19.97
N GLU A 47 1.56 16.85 20.11
CA GLU A 47 2.49 16.90 19.00
C GLU A 47 2.01 15.97 17.87
N VAL A 48 2.09 16.48 16.64
CA VAL A 48 1.70 15.76 15.42
C VAL A 48 2.86 15.83 14.46
N SER A 49 3.37 14.67 14.05
CA SER A 49 4.45 14.59 13.08
C SER A 49 4.00 14.99 11.67
N SER A 50 4.94 15.43 10.84
CA SER A 50 4.67 15.70 9.41
C SER A 50 4.17 14.47 8.64
N GLN A 51 4.56 13.28 9.09
CA GLN A 51 4.05 12.01 8.54
C GLN A 51 2.59 11.77 8.91
N GLU A 52 2.19 12.04 10.16
CA GLU A 52 0.79 11.95 10.59
C GLU A 52 -0.09 12.93 9.83
N VAL A 53 0.33 14.19 9.72
CA VAL A 53 -0.37 15.21 8.91
C VAL A 53 -0.49 14.74 7.46
N GLY A 54 0.58 14.19 6.91
CA GLY A 54 0.57 13.67 5.55
C GLY A 54 -0.38 12.49 5.36
N ARG A 55 -0.43 11.55 6.33
CA ARG A 55 -1.38 10.43 6.34
C ARG A 55 -2.81 10.91 6.49
N TRP A 56 -3.04 11.92 7.33
CA TRP A 56 -4.35 12.53 7.54
C TRP A 56 -4.92 13.07 6.21
N PHE A 57 -4.13 13.86 5.47
CA PHE A 57 -4.56 14.37 4.16
C PHE A 57 -4.83 13.23 3.16
N SER A 58 -3.97 12.21 3.11
CA SER A 58 -4.19 11.04 2.24
C SER A 58 -5.48 10.31 2.57
N ASN A 59 -5.74 10.09 3.86
CA ASN A 59 -6.94 9.41 4.32
C ASN A 59 -8.21 10.20 3.95
N ARG A 60 -8.16 11.53 4.01
CA ARG A 60 -9.30 12.37 3.61
C ARG A 60 -9.66 12.22 2.14
N ILE A 61 -8.68 12.11 1.26
CA ILE A 61 -8.90 11.84 -0.18
C ILE A 61 -9.47 10.44 -0.41
N LYS A 62 -9.05 9.45 0.38
CA LYS A 62 -9.61 8.09 0.30
C LYS A 62 -11.06 8.06 0.72
N ASP A 63 -11.42 8.78 1.79
CA ASP A 63 -12.81 8.89 2.23
C ASP A 63 -13.72 9.44 1.12
N GLU A 64 -13.27 10.48 0.43
CA GLU A 64 -14.03 11.08 -0.68
C GLU A 64 -14.21 10.15 -1.87
N ARG A 65 -13.25 9.25 -2.09
CA ARG A 65 -13.32 8.22 -3.13
C ARG A 65 -14.13 7.00 -2.68
N GLY A 66 -14.57 6.94 -1.42
CA GLY A 66 -15.15 5.74 -0.81
C GLY A 66 -14.16 4.58 -0.72
N GLU A 67 -12.86 4.85 -0.80
CA GLU A 67 -11.82 3.83 -0.74
C GLU A 67 -11.54 3.44 0.71
N PRO A 68 -11.42 2.14 1.01
CA PRO A 68 -11.08 1.69 2.36
C PRO A 68 -9.72 2.24 2.78
N ARG A 69 -9.67 2.86 3.97
CA ARG A 69 -8.41 3.29 4.58
C ARG A 69 -7.54 2.07 4.82
N GLN A 70 -6.24 2.24 4.66
CA GLN A 70 -5.29 1.16 4.91
C GLN A 70 -5.17 0.98 6.43
N THR A 71 -5.99 0.09 6.99
CA THR A 71 -5.94 -0.31 8.39
C THR A 71 -4.78 -1.28 8.62
N LYS A 72 -4.28 -1.35 9.85
CA LYS A 72 -3.44 -2.48 10.26
C LYS A 72 -4.34 -3.72 10.17
N LYS A 73 -3.88 -4.77 9.48
CA LYS A 73 -4.62 -6.02 9.36
C LYS A 73 -4.83 -6.61 10.76
N THR A 74 -6.01 -7.16 11.04
CA THR A 74 -6.30 -7.81 12.32
C THR A 74 -5.64 -9.20 12.39
N PRO A 75 -5.39 -9.75 13.59
CA PRO A 75 -4.85 -11.11 13.73
C PRO A 75 -5.66 -12.17 12.98
N GLU A 76 -6.98 -12.03 12.95
CA GLU A 76 -7.89 -12.94 12.26
C GLU A 76 -7.70 -12.87 10.73
N GLN A 77 -7.49 -11.67 10.19
CA GLN A 77 -7.17 -11.48 8.78
C GLN A 77 -5.82 -12.09 8.41
N PHE A 78 -4.83 -12.04 9.32
CA PHE A 78 -3.55 -12.71 9.11
C PHE A 78 -3.69 -14.23 9.13
N ALA A 79 -4.45 -14.79 10.08
CA ALA A 79 -4.67 -16.22 10.17
C ALA A 79 -5.30 -16.80 8.88
N ALA A 80 -6.31 -16.13 8.32
CA ALA A 80 -6.92 -16.54 7.05
C ALA A 80 -5.93 -16.48 5.87
N LEU A 81 -5.08 -15.45 5.83
CA LEU A 81 -4.04 -15.32 4.80
C LEU A 81 -2.94 -16.39 4.94
N GLU A 82 -2.52 -16.69 6.17
CA GLU A 82 -1.50 -17.71 6.47
C GLU A 82 -2.00 -19.11 6.12
N ALA A 83 -3.22 -19.47 6.54
CA ALA A 83 -3.83 -20.75 6.19
C ALA A 83 -3.94 -20.96 4.67
N SER A 84 -4.31 -19.91 3.93
CA SER A 84 -4.35 -19.96 2.47
C SER A 84 -2.96 -20.10 1.84
N PHE A 85 -1.97 -19.39 2.38
CA PHE A 85 -0.58 -19.41 1.90
C PHE A 85 0.12 -20.75 2.14
N GLU A 86 -0.20 -21.43 3.24
CA GLU A 86 0.28 -22.79 3.52
C GLU A 86 -0.24 -23.81 2.50
N MET A 87 -1.46 -23.61 1.98
CA MET A 87 -2.07 -24.50 0.99
C MET A 87 -1.62 -24.17 -0.44
N ASP A 88 -1.59 -22.89 -0.81
CA ASP A 88 -1.11 -22.42 -2.11
C ASP A 88 -0.34 -21.11 -1.94
N CYS A 89 0.97 -21.16 -2.20
CA CYS A 89 1.82 -19.98 -2.17
C CYS A 89 1.55 -19.00 -3.33
N THR A 90 0.75 -19.42 -4.31
CA THR A 90 0.19 -18.60 -5.37
C THR A 90 -1.24 -18.22 -5.03
N SER A 91 -1.52 -16.94 -4.82
CA SER A 91 -2.91 -16.51 -4.68
C SER A 91 -3.57 -16.56 -6.05
N SER A 92 -4.21 -17.68 -6.41
CA SER A 92 -5.04 -17.77 -7.62
C SER A 92 -6.18 -16.74 -7.59
N VAL A 93 -6.73 -16.36 -8.74
CA VAL A 93 -7.84 -15.38 -8.81
C VAL A 93 -9.03 -15.82 -7.97
N GLN A 94 -9.36 -17.12 -7.97
CA GLN A 94 -10.43 -17.69 -7.13
C GLN A 94 -10.13 -17.55 -5.64
N GLU A 95 -8.89 -17.84 -5.23
CA GLU A 95 -8.48 -17.72 -3.83
C GLU A 95 -8.42 -16.27 -3.38
N GLN A 96 -8.02 -15.35 -4.26
CA GLN A 96 -8.11 -13.92 -3.99
C GLN A 96 -9.56 -13.48 -3.75
N ILE A 97 -10.54 -13.98 -4.50
CA ILE A 97 -11.96 -13.65 -4.30
C ILE A 97 -12.45 -14.17 -2.94
N ARG A 98 -12.17 -15.44 -2.62
CA ARG A 98 -12.50 -16.03 -1.32
C ARG A 98 -11.90 -15.21 -0.16
N LEU A 99 -10.62 -14.86 -0.26
CA LEU A 99 -9.94 -14.06 0.75
C LEU A 99 -10.49 -12.63 0.85
N ILE A 100 -10.98 -12.02 -0.24
CA ILE A 100 -11.66 -10.72 -0.20
C ILE A 100 -12.94 -10.82 0.63
N GLU A 101 -13.75 -11.86 0.40
CA GLU A 101 -15.00 -12.08 1.12
C GLU A 101 -14.75 -12.38 2.61
N GLU A 102 -13.75 -13.21 2.92
CA GLU A 102 -13.44 -13.65 4.28
C GLU A 102 -12.75 -12.56 5.11
N THR A 103 -11.79 -11.83 4.51
CA THR A 103 -10.97 -10.86 5.25
C THR A 103 -11.45 -9.42 5.10
N GLY A 104 -12.26 -9.10 4.09
CA GLY A 104 -12.60 -7.73 3.71
C GLY A 104 -11.41 -6.92 3.18
N LEU A 105 -10.27 -7.56 2.90
CA LEU A 105 -9.11 -6.93 2.30
C LEU A 105 -9.31 -6.78 0.80
N THR A 106 -8.77 -5.71 0.23
CA THR A 106 -8.77 -5.55 -1.23
C THR A 106 -7.84 -6.58 -1.89
N ARG A 107 -8.16 -6.96 -3.13
CA ARG A 107 -7.31 -7.81 -3.99
C ARG A 107 -5.83 -7.40 -3.95
N ARG A 108 -5.56 -6.09 -4.04
CA ARG A 108 -4.20 -5.54 -4.01
C ARG A 108 -3.50 -5.78 -2.67
N GLN A 109 -4.22 -5.68 -1.54
CA GLN A 109 -3.65 -5.95 -0.22
C GLN A 109 -3.33 -7.43 -0.01
N ILE A 110 -4.13 -8.33 -0.59
CA ILE A 110 -3.90 -9.78 -0.57
C ILE A 110 -2.66 -10.11 -1.41
N VAL A 111 -2.63 -9.69 -2.68
CA VAL A 111 -1.48 -9.93 -3.58
C VAL A 111 -0.18 -9.41 -2.97
N ALA A 112 -0.18 -8.17 -2.45
CA ALA A 112 1.01 -7.60 -1.83
C ALA A 112 1.47 -8.36 -0.57
N TRP A 113 0.56 -8.98 0.17
CA TRP A 113 0.90 -9.80 1.33
C TRP A 113 1.52 -11.14 0.89
N PHE A 114 0.95 -11.80 -0.13
CA PHE A 114 1.53 -13.03 -0.69
C PHE A 114 2.94 -12.78 -1.25
N ASP A 115 3.15 -11.67 -1.98
CA ASP A 115 4.46 -11.29 -2.48
C ASP A 115 5.49 -11.05 -1.37
N TYR A 116 5.06 -10.45 -0.25
CA TYR A 116 5.91 -10.25 0.92
C TYR A 116 6.29 -11.59 1.58
N GLN A 117 5.34 -12.51 1.74
CA GLN A 117 5.62 -13.84 2.31
C GLN A 117 6.55 -14.67 1.42
N ARG A 118 6.35 -14.65 0.10
CA ARG A 118 7.26 -15.36 -0.82
C ARG A 118 8.68 -14.83 -0.71
N LYS A 119 8.87 -13.51 -0.69
CA LYS A 119 10.20 -12.89 -0.51
C LYS A 119 10.83 -13.25 0.83
N LYS A 120 10.04 -13.28 1.91
CA LYS A 120 10.52 -13.70 3.23
C LYS A 120 11.01 -15.15 3.24
N LEU A 121 10.43 -16.02 2.43
CA LEU A 121 10.85 -17.42 2.25
C LEU A 121 11.96 -17.61 1.20
N GLU A 122 12.36 -16.57 0.46
CA GLU A 122 13.57 -16.61 -0.35
C GLU A 122 14.83 -16.46 0.52
N ASP A 123 14.70 -15.80 1.67
CA ASP A 123 15.76 -15.66 2.68
C ASP A 123 15.92 -16.90 3.57
N GLU A 124 14.90 -17.78 3.67
CA GLU A 124 14.89 -19.02 4.47
C GLU A 124 14.38 -20.22 3.62
N PRO A 125 15.20 -21.23 3.30
CA PRO A 125 14.88 -22.20 2.26
C PRO A 125 13.75 -23.18 2.66
N GLY A 126 12.62 -23.13 1.92
CA GLY A 126 12.00 -24.38 1.45
C GLY A 126 10.55 -24.69 1.81
N VAL A 127 9.57 -23.83 1.46
CA VAL A 127 8.15 -24.26 1.45
C VAL A 127 7.42 -23.95 0.12
N CYS A 128 7.69 -22.82 -0.55
CA CYS A 128 6.96 -22.47 -1.79
C CYS A 128 7.48 -23.12 -3.09
N ARG A 129 8.65 -23.78 -3.05
CA ARG A 129 9.32 -24.24 -4.28
C ARG A 129 8.69 -25.51 -4.87
N GLU A 130 8.05 -26.34 -4.05
CA GLU A 130 7.53 -27.66 -4.47
C GLU A 130 6.16 -27.56 -5.17
N VAL A 131 5.34 -26.57 -4.81
CA VAL A 131 4.02 -26.33 -5.43
C VAL A 131 4.14 -25.67 -6.81
N LEU A 132 5.13 -24.78 -6.97
CA LEU A 132 5.41 -24.10 -8.25
C LEU A 132 6.08 -25.01 -9.29
N SER A 133 6.83 -26.03 -8.86
CA SER A 133 7.46 -27.00 -9.77
C SER A 133 6.49 -28.07 -10.27
N PHE A 134 5.48 -28.44 -9.48
CA PHE A 134 4.49 -29.46 -9.89
C PHE A 134 3.49 -28.93 -10.93
N ARG A 135 3.14 -27.64 -10.88
CA ARG A 135 2.12 -27.03 -11.76
C ARG A 135 2.65 -26.65 -13.15
N ALA A 136 3.96 -26.70 -13.39
CA ALA A 136 4.54 -26.52 -14.73
C ALA A 136 4.35 -27.77 -15.63
N GLY A 137 3.85 -28.89 -15.08
CA GLY A 137 3.66 -30.15 -15.81
C GLY A 137 2.22 -30.51 -16.17
N ALA A 138 1.23 -29.70 -15.80
CA ALA A 138 -0.18 -30.03 -15.99
C ALA A 138 -0.94 -28.93 -16.75
N GLU A 139 -1.34 -29.29 -17.97
CA GLU A 139 -2.50 -28.79 -18.71
C GLU A 139 -2.32 -27.49 -19.52
N GLY A 140 -2.15 -27.70 -20.84
CA GLY A 140 -2.55 -26.71 -21.82
C GLY A 140 -4.05 -26.58 -21.84
N TYR A 141 -4.54 -25.36 -21.61
CA TYR A 141 -5.80 -24.85 -22.16
C TYR A 141 -5.67 -23.32 -22.37
N ASP A 142 -5.94 -22.97 -23.62
CA ASP A 142 -6.19 -21.68 -24.26
C ASP A 142 -5.92 -20.38 -23.49
N HIS A 143 -4.83 -19.74 -23.92
CA HIS A 143 -4.63 -18.29 -23.86
C HIS A 143 -5.13 -17.68 -25.19
N PRO A 144 -6.30 -17.02 -25.27
CA PRO A 144 -6.61 -16.17 -26.40
C PRO A 144 -6.41 -14.71 -25.98
N CYS A 145 -5.22 -14.18 -26.23
CA CYS A 145 -5.13 -12.90 -26.94
C CYS A 145 -3.72 -12.73 -27.53
N SER A 146 -3.72 -12.57 -28.84
CA SER A 146 -2.58 -12.54 -29.75
C SER A 146 -1.75 -11.24 -29.68
N PRO A 147 -0.61 -11.19 -30.40
CA PRO A 147 0.57 -10.42 -30.04
C PRO A 147 0.61 -9.05 -30.73
N GLY A 148 1.34 -8.11 -30.12
CA GLY A 148 1.54 -6.80 -30.72
C GLY A 148 2.74 -6.06 -30.13
N GLY A 149 3.91 -6.33 -30.71
CA GLY A 149 4.93 -5.34 -31.03
C GLY A 149 5.61 -4.54 -29.90
N GLY A 150 6.94 -4.63 -29.86
CA GLY A 150 7.78 -3.55 -29.33
C GLY A 150 8.80 -4.01 -28.31
N ALA A 151 9.94 -4.49 -28.80
CA ALA A 151 11.18 -4.45 -28.05
C ALA A 151 11.45 -3.00 -27.65
N VAL A 152 11.19 -2.66 -26.38
CA VAL A 152 11.76 -1.47 -25.75
C VAL A 152 12.84 -1.93 -24.79
N GLU A 153 14.05 -1.86 -25.32
CA GLU A 153 15.33 -1.86 -24.63
C GLU A 153 15.22 -1.17 -23.27
N ARG A 154 15.32 -1.96 -22.20
CA ARG A 154 15.35 -1.43 -20.84
C ARG A 154 16.77 -0.95 -20.58
N VAL A 155 17.02 0.30 -20.96
CA VAL A 155 18.18 1.08 -20.51
C VAL A 155 18.27 0.96 -18.99
N SER A 156 19.38 0.35 -18.54
CA SER A 156 19.83 0.40 -17.16
C SER A 156 20.07 1.86 -16.79
N LYS A 157 19.10 2.48 -16.10
CA LYS A 157 19.36 3.75 -15.42
C LYS A 157 20.23 3.47 -14.21
N GLY A 158 21.53 3.64 -14.43
CA GLY A 158 22.52 3.75 -13.39
C GLY A 158 22.14 4.86 -12.41
N TRP A 159 22.30 4.54 -11.13
CA TRP A 159 22.36 5.52 -10.08
C TRP A 159 23.58 6.42 -10.29
N ARG A 160 23.35 7.68 -10.66
CA ARG A 160 24.32 8.76 -10.48
C ARG A 160 23.60 10.05 -10.12
N GLU A 161 24.00 10.61 -8.98
CA GLU A 161 24.34 12.03 -8.78
C GLU A 161 24.98 12.06 -7.37
N GLY A 162 26.29 12.29 -7.19
CA GLY A 162 27.05 13.37 -7.81
C GLY A 162 26.86 14.64 -7.00
N ARG A 163 27.42 14.74 -5.79
CA ARG A 163 27.61 16.05 -5.16
C ARG A 163 29.09 16.40 -5.20
N ARG A 164 29.39 17.31 -6.13
CA ARG A 164 30.67 17.95 -6.40
C ARG A 164 31.06 18.87 -5.23
N LEU A 165 32.37 18.93 -5.02
CA LEU A 165 33.18 19.84 -4.21
C LEU A 165 32.69 21.29 -4.16
N THR A 166 32.89 21.93 -3.01
CA THR A 166 33.84 23.05 -2.84
C THR A 166 34.47 22.95 -1.47
#